data_AF-A0A834TAB8-F1
#
_entry.id   AF-A0A834TAB8-F1
#
_cell.length_a   1.000
_cell.length_b   1.000
_cell.length_c   1.000
_cell.angle_alpha   90.00
_cell.angle_beta   90.00
_cell.angle_gamma   90.00
#
_symmetry.space_group_name_H-M   'P 1'
#
loop_
_entity.id
_entity.type
_entity.pdbx_description
1 polymer ?
#
loop_
_entity_poly.entity_id
_entity_poly.type
_entity_poly.pdbx_seq_one_letter_code
_entity_poly.pdbx_strand_id
1 'polypeptide(L)'
;MDPDIARWILEYVLRSSLPDSDAKKISDVLPISVMDSRVRKTMFLRSIQSEVSSASITESILDTFEMIEELDRVDGIAITETMKQAYCAVAVECTIRYLDTSPDDNNNNQRFYSEAVERIWRSRIRQMEAATASGEGSDLWTAELKNWGDEIDAAFWDSEVHKRLVFINSRQIALRKVRVYLAETWQIMGPPFLELAATMFEVNVACQNSNLLLRNKHSASSSQQGGVKFFCDEKVGPIQALVNDPLPDVLLKSELAEESISHEPPLENQNRNVDVPEPNNTAHTCEQGGSKINSLDGTLKRRRKGKRWTSLEEQMLHDGVNKFGKGNWKAILTFYDEIFKEAGRTEVDLKDKWRNMNRQSYRK
;
A
#
# COMPACT_ATOMS: atom_id res chain seq x y z
N MET A 1 -16.39 -36.27 -2.79
CA MET A 1 -15.52 -35.39 -3.59
C MET A 1 -14.11 -35.57 -3.07
N ASP A 2 -13.13 -35.66 -3.95
CA ASP A 2 -11.72 -35.75 -3.56
C ASP A 2 -11.32 -34.51 -2.73
N PRO A 3 -10.57 -34.65 -1.61
CA PRO A 3 -10.22 -33.53 -0.74
C PRO A 3 -9.41 -32.42 -1.44
N ASP A 4 -8.52 -32.77 -2.37
CA ASP A 4 -7.70 -31.78 -3.07
C ASP A 4 -8.51 -31.04 -4.12
N ILE A 5 -9.41 -31.74 -4.81
CA ILE A 5 -10.39 -31.10 -5.70
C ILE A 5 -11.28 -30.11 -4.92
N ALA A 6 -11.73 -30.50 -3.73
CA ALA A 6 -12.52 -29.60 -2.87
C ALA A 6 -11.71 -28.36 -2.45
N ARG A 7 -10.40 -28.51 -2.13
CA ARG A 7 -9.50 -27.38 -1.81
C ARG A 7 -9.39 -26.42 -2.97
N TRP A 8 -9.11 -26.92 -4.16
CA TRP A 8 -8.91 -26.07 -5.35
C TRP A 8 -10.18 -25.31 -5.71
N ILE A 9 -11.35 -25.96 -5.61
CA ILE A 9 -12.64 -25.30 -5.82
C ILE A 9 -12.87 -24.22 -4.77
N LEU A 10 -12.61 -24.51 -3.49
CA LEU A 10 -12.82 -23.55 -2.41
C LEU A 10 -11.89 -22.34 -2.53
N GLU A 11 -10.59 -22.55 -2.77
CA GLU A 11 -9.64 -21.46 -2.97
C GLU A 11 -10.04 -20.60 -4.18
N TYR A 12 -10.41 -21.22 -5.30
CA TYR A 12 -10.86 -20.51 -6.49
C TYR A 12 -12.10 -19.65 -6.21
N VAL A 13 -13.11 -20.22 -5.54
CA VAL A 13 -14.34 -19.50 -5.19
C VAL A 13 -14.04 -18.34 -4.24
N LEU A 14 -13.21 -18.54 -3.22
CA LEU A 14 -12.84 -17.49 -2.26
C LEU A 14 -12.02 -16.36 -2.89
N ARG A 15 -11.28 -16.63 -3.97
CA ARG A 15 -10.48 -15.61 -4.67
C ARG A 15 -11.18 -15.00 -5.88
N SER A 16 -12.33 -15.56 -6.26
CA SER A 16 -13.18 -15.04 -7.34
C SER A 16 -13.98 -13.80 -6.92
N SER A 17 -14.48 -13.06 -7.92
CA SER A 17 -15.36 -11.90 -7.75
C SER A 17 -16.81 -12.26 -7.35
N LEU A 18 -17.06 -13.50 -6.91
CA LEU A 18 -18.39 -13.92 -6.47
C LEU A 18 -18.84 -13.11 -5.23
N PRO A 19 -20.15 -12.85 -5.05
CA PRO A 19 -20.66 -12.25 -3.82
C PRO A 19 -20.38 -13.14 -2.59
N ASP A 20 -20.16 -12.52 -1.43
CA ASP A 20 -19.86 -13.25 -0.18
C ASP A 20 -20.98 -14.21 0.24
N SER A 21 -22.24 -13.88 -0.07
CA SER A 21 -23.38 -14.78 0.16
C SER A 21 -23.27 -16.09 -0.61
N ASP A 22 -22.70 -16.06 -1.81
CA ASP A 22 -22.59 -17.25 -2.66
C ASP A 22 -21.32 -18.03 -2.33
N ALA A 23 -20.21 -17.33 -2.04
CA ALA A 23 -19.00 -17.97 -1.51
C ALA A 23 -19.28 -18.72 -0.19
N LYS A 24 -20.10 -18.14 0.70
CA LYS A 24 -20.49 -18.77 1.97
C LYS A 24 -21.30 -20.05 1.75
N LYS A 25 -22.31 -20.04 0.86
CA LYS A 25 -23.09 -21.25 0.55
C LYS A 25 -22.20 -22.38 0.03
N ILE A 26 -21.19 -22.06 -0.78
CA ILE A 26 -20.25 -23.05 -1.28
C ILE A 26 -19.33 -23.56 -0.16
N SER A 27 -18.87 -22.68 0.72
CA SER A 27 -18.09 -23.05 1.91
C SER A 27 -18.86 -23.97 2.86
N ASP A 28 -20.15 -23.74 3.05
CA ASP A 28 -20.99 -24.52 3.97
C ASP A 28 -21.24 -25.97 3.47
N VAL A 29 -21.09 -26.20 2.15
CA VAL A 29 -21.32 -27.52 1.52
C VAL A 29 -20.04 -28.36 1.46
N LEU A 30 -18.86 -27.73 1.57
CA LEU A 30 -17.57 -28.42 1.48
C LEU A 30 -17.10 -28.96 2.84
N PRO A 31 -16.45 -30.14 2.90
CA PRO A 31 -16.05 -30.75 4.17
C PRO A 31 -15.01 -29.90 4.93
N ILE A 32 -15.15 -29.75 6.24
CA ILE A 32 -14.24 -28.96 7.10
C ILE A 32 -12.79 -29.52 7.07
N SER A 33 -12.61 -30.83 6.85
CA SER A 33 -11.29 -31.48 6.74
C SER A 33 -10.45 -31.03 5.53
N VAL A 34 -11.04 -30.23 4.63
CA VAL A 34 -10.43 -29.64 3.43
C VAL A 34 -9.61 -28.37 3.80
N MET A 35 -9.83 -27.76 4.96
CA MET A 35 -9.23 -26.47 5.32
C MET A 35 -7.76 -26.62 5.77
N ASP A 36 -6.82 -26.55 4.83
CA ASP A 36 -5.40 -26.35 5.12
C ASP A 36 -5.10 -24.88 5.52
N SER A 37 -3.85 -24.59 5.88
CA SER A 37 -3.43 -23.25 6.29
C SER A 37 -3.65 -22.22 5.17
N ARG A 38 -3.35 -22.58 3.92
CA ARG A 38 -3.53 -21.75 2.73
C ARG A 38 -4.98 -21.34 2.50
N VAL A 39 -5.92 -22.28 2.57
CA VAL A 39 -7.36 -22.00 2.42
C VAL A 39 -7.86 -21.14 3.59
N ARG A 40 -7.43 -21.43 4.82
CA ARG A 40 -7.78 -20.60 5.99
C ARG A 40 -7.29 -19.17 5.84
N LYS A 41 -6.03 -18.99 5.44
CA LYS A 41 -5.46 -17.66 5.12
C LYS A 41 -6.27 -16.96 4.04
N THR A 42 -6.67 -17.68 2.99
CA THR A 42 -7.50 -17.14 1.91
C THR A 42 -8.86 -16.62 2.44
N MET A 43 -9.50 -17.34 3.36
CA MET A 43 -10.76 -16.89 3.98
C MET A 43 -10.57 -15.60 4.79
N PHE A 44 -9.51 -15.53 5.59
CA PHE A 44 -9.17 -14.34 6.37
C PHE A 44 -8.88 -13.12 5.46
N LEU A 45 -8.08 -13.31 4.41
CA LEU A 45 -7.79 -12.27 3.43
C LEU A 45 -9.06 -11.78 2.71
N ARG A 46 -9.97 -12.71 2.35
CA ARG A 46 -11.27 -12.35 1.77
C ARG A 46 -12.13 -11.53 2.73
N SER A 47 -12.15 -11.88 4.02
CA SER A 47 -12.87 -11.11 5.05
C SER A 47 -12.37 -9.66 5.11
N ILE A 48 -11.05 -9.47 5.21
CA ILE A 48 -10.42 -8.14 5.21
C ILE A 48 -10.75 -7.40 3.90
N GLN A 49 -10.66 -8.07 2.76
CA GLN A 49 -10.97 -7.47 1.46
C GLN A 49 -12.43 -6.99 1.38
N SER A 50 -13.38 -7.75 1.92
CA SER A 50 -14.80 -7.38 1.96
C SER A 50 -15.03 -6.13 2.82
N GLU A 51 -14.45 -6.09 4.04
CA GLU A 51 -14.53 -4.92 4.92
C GLU A 51 -13.95 -3.66 4.25
N VAL A 52 -12.76 -3.76 3.67
CA VAL A 52 -12.08 -2.63 3.01
C VAL A 52 -12.79 -2.18 1.73
N SER A 53 -13.46 -3.10 1.03
CA SER A 53 -14.29 -2.78 -0.15
C SER A 53 -15.52 -1.97 0.24
N SER A 54 -16.08 -2.21 1.43
CA SER A 54 -17.13 -1.38 2.03
C SER A 54 -16.62 -0.07 2.65
N ALA A 55 -15.34 0.25 2.46
CA ALA A 55 -14.63 1.35 3.10
C ALA A 55 -14.68 1.31 4.64
N SER A 56 -14.91 0.13 5.23
CA SER A 56 -14.94 -0.10 6.66
C SER A 56 -13.57 -0.53 7.16
N ILE A 57 -13.20 -0.06 8.35
CA ILE A 57 -12.05 -0.55 9.10
C ILE A 57 -12.57 -0.85 10.49
N THR A 58 -12.45 -2.08 10.95
CA THR A 58 -12.90 -2.46 12.30
C THR A 58 -11.81 -3.26 13.00
N GLU A 59 -12.01 -3.49 14.28
CA GLU A 59 -11.03 -4.23 15.09
C GLU A 59 -11.01 -5.71 14.78
N SER A 60 -12.03 -6.27 14.11
CA SER A 60 -11.96 -7.64 13.60
C SER A 60 -10.85 -7.82 12.58
N ILE A 61 -10.42 -6.74 11.92
CA ILE A 61 -9.25 -6.77 11.04
C ILE A 61 -7.96 -7.04 11.84
N LEU A 62 -7.84 -6.51 13.07
CA LEU A 62 -6.70 -6.81 13.97
C LEU A 62 -6.71 -8.29 14.36
N ASP A 63 -7.87 -8.80 14.77
CA ASP A 63 -8.03 -10.23 15.09
C ASP A 63 -7.64 -11.10 13.88
N THR A 64 -8.07 -10.69 12.69
CA THR A 64 -7.79 -11.42 11.45
C THR A 64 -6.29 -11.40 11.10
N PHE A 65 -5.59 -10.29 11.32
CA PHE A 65 -4.15 -10.23 11.14
C PHE A 65 -3.40 -11.14 12.12
N GLU A 66 -3.78 -11.16 13.39
CA GLU A 66 -3.18 -12.05 14.40
C GLU A 66 -3.41 -13.53 14.05
N MET A 67 -4.59 -13.88 13.54
CA MET A 67 -4.88 -15.23 13.06
C MET A 67 -4.07 -15.60 11.82
N ILE A 68 -3.81 -14.65 10.91
CA ILE A 68 -2.93 -14.88 9.76
C ILE A 68 -1.47 -15.03 10.21
N GLU A 69 -1.02 -14.24 11.18
CA GLU A 69 0.33 -14.38 11.74
C GLU A 69 0.54 -15.78 12.31
N GLU A 70 -0.42 -16.29 13.08
CA GLU A 70 -0.34 -17.65 13.62
C GLU A 70 -0.22 -18.70 12.51
N LEU A 71 -1.03 -18.58 11.45
CA LEU A 71 -0.95 -19.50 10.31
C LEU A 71 0.41 -19.43 9.63
N ASP A 72 0.92 -18.23 9.39
CA ASP A 72 2.22 -18.03 8.74
C ASP A 72 3.36 -18.55 9.61
N ARG A 73 3.28 -18.37 10.94
CA ARG A 73 4.26 -18.92 11.89
C ARG A 73 4.28 -20.45 11.86
N VAL A 74 3.11 -21.09 11.86
CA VAL A 74 2.99 -22.55 11.74
C VAL A 74 3.59 -23.06 10.43
N ASP A 75 3.42 -22.32 9.34
CA ASP A 75 3.95 -22.66 8.02
C ASP A 75 5.41 -22.22 7.81
N GLY A 76 6.05 -21.56 8.80
CA GLY A 76 7.40 -21.03 8.68
C GLY A 76 7.55 -19.87 7.70
N ILE A 77 6.46 -19.17 7.40
CA ILE A 77 6.40 -18.00 6.52
C ILE A 77 6.64 -16.74 7.36
N ALA A 78 7.60 -15.91 6.94
CA ALA A 78 7.89 -14.66 7.62
C ALA A 78 6.78 -13.62 7.39
N ILE A 79 6.43 -12.89 8.44
CA ILE A 79 5.47 -11.78 8.37
C ILE A 79 6.06 -10.61 7.58
N THR A 80 5.31 -10.15 6.57
CA THR A 80 5.79 -9.09 5.68
C THR A 80 5.69 -7.71 6.32
N GLU A 81 6.55 -6.80 5.88
CA GLU A 81 6.56 -5.41 6.34
C GLU A 81 5.23 -4.70 6.01
N THR A 82 4.58 -5.04 4.90
CA THR A 82 3.26 -4.45 4.57
C THR A 82 2.18 -4.90 5.55
N MET A 83 2.23 -6.14 6.07
CA MET A 83 1.32 -6.64 7.08
C MET A 83 1.48 -5.88 8.39
N LYS A 84 2.73 -5.67 8.85
CA LYS A 84 3.03 -4.89 10.06
C LYS A 84 2.50 -3.47 9.96
N GLN A 85 2.74 -2.80 8.82
CA GLN A 85 2.25 -1.45 8.56
C GLN A 85 0.73 -1.37 8.47
N ALA A 86 0.07 -2.38 7.89
CA ALA A 86 -1.37 -2.46 7.81
C ALA A 86 -1.99 -2.66 9.20
N TYR A 87 -1.45 -3.58 10.01
CA TYR A 87 -1.85 -3.82 11.38
C TYR A 87 -1.75 -2.53 12.22
N CYS A 88 -0.59 -1.86 12.17
CA CYS A 88 -0.37 -0.60 12.87
C CYS A 88 -1.38 0.48 12.45
N ALA A 89 -1.60 0.66 11.15
CA ALA A 89 -2.54 1.67 10.66
C ALA A 89 -3.99 1.37 11.07
N VAL A 90 -4.40 0.10 11.10
CA VAL A 90 -5.72 -0.31 11.59
C VAL A 90 -5.85 -0.05 13.09
N ALA A 91 -4.83 -0.35 13.90
CA ALA A 91 -4.85 -0.07 15.34
C ALA A 91 -5.01 1.43 15.65
N VAL A 92 -4.28 2.27 14.91
CA VAL A 92 -4.39 3.73 14.99
C VAL A 92 -5.80 4.18 14.58
N GLU A 93 -6.29 3.75 13.43
CA GLU A 93 -7.62 4.13 12.95
C GLU A 93 -8.76 3.65 13.88
N CYS A 94 -8.65 2.45 14.46
CA CYS A 94 -9.62 1.94 15.44
C CYS A 94 -9.64 2.71 16.76
N THR A 95 -8.61 3.51 17.04
CA THR A 95 -8.56 4.36 18.24
C THR A 95 -8.89 5.81 17.94
N ILE A 96 -8.19 6.43 16.99
CA ILE A 96 -8.31 7.88 16.78
C ILE A 96 -9.61 8.29 16.10
N ARG A 97 -10.37 7.36 15.49
CA ARG A 97 -11.73 7.64 14.98
C ARG A 97 -12.68 8.22 16.02
N TYR A 98 -12.45 7.93 17.30
CA TYR A 98 -13.25 8.46 18.40
C TYR A 98 -12.85 9.89 18.78
N LEU A 99 -11.72 10.38 18.28
CA LEU A 99 -11.30 11.78 18.41
C LEU A 99 -11.94 12.67 17.33
N ASP A 100 -12.35 12.09 16.19
CA ASP A 100 -12.72 12.80 14.96
C ASP A 100 -14.15 13.41 14.97
N THR A 101 -14.79 13.67 16.12
CA THR A 101 -16.25 13.99 16.12
C THR A 101 -16.81 15.04 17.08
N SER A 102 -17.80 15.76 16.50
CA SER A 102 -18.81 16.74 16.96
C SER A 102 -18.72 17.32 18.38
N PRO A 103 -18.82 18.66 18.53
CA PRO A 103 -18.82 19.33 19.84
C PRO A 103 -19.89 18.84 20.84
N ASP A 104 -21.00 18.28 20.34
CA ASP A 104 -22.18 17.97 21.15
C ASP A 104 -22.09 16.64 21.93
N ASP A 105 -21.15 15.74 21.60
CA ASP A 105 -21.03 14.37 22.17
C ASP A 105 -19.68 14.07 22.86
N ASN A 106 -18.94 15.13 23.22
CA ASN A 106 -17.53 15.04 23.60
C ASN A 106 -17.25 14.10 24.79
N ASN A 107 -18.22 13.94 25.72
CA ASN A 107 -18.04 13.07 26.89
C ASN A 107 -18.13 11.57 26.56
N ASN A 108 -19.01 11.19 25.62
CA ASN A 108 -19.10 9.80 25.16
C ASN A 108 -17.90 9.42 24.30
N ASN A 109 -17.47 10.33 23.42
CA ASN A 109 -16.32 10.13 22.55
C ASN A 109 -15.02 9.97 23.33
N GLN A 110 -14.80 10.79 24.36
CA GLN A 110 -13.66 10.63 25.24
C GLN A 110 -13.66 9.28 25.96
N ARG A 111 -14.85 8.79 26.35
CA ARG A 111 -14.99 7.45 26.94
C ARG A 111 -14.68 6.35 25.94
N PHE A 112 -15.22 6.41 24.72
CA PHE A 112 -14.94 5.42 23.68
C PHE A 112 -13.46 5.42 23.27
N TYR A 113 -12.84 6.60 23.17
CA TYR A 113 -11.41 6.73 22.97
C TYR A 113 -10.64 6.05 24.10
N SER A 114 -10.96 6.37 25.36
CA SER A 114 -10.32 5.75 26.53
C SER A 114 -10.47 4.23 26.55
N GLU A 115 -11.66 3.71 26.28
CA GLU A 115 -11.92 2.27 26.23
C GLU A 115 -11.13 1.59 25.09
N ALA A 116 -11.03 2.25 23.92
CA ALA A 116 -10.24 1.77 22.80
C ALA A 116 -8.74 1.76 23.11
N VAL A 117 -8.22 2.80 23.79
CA VAL A 117 -6.81 2.85 24.22
C VAL A 117 -6.47 1.73 25.20
N GLU A 118 -7.32 1.53 26.21
CA GLU A 118 -7.12 0.45 27.18
C GLU A 118 -7.08 -0.92 26.50
N ARG A 119 -8.04 -1.19 25.61
CA ARG A 119 -8.17 -2.51 25.00
C ARG A 119 -7.13 -2.78 23.91
N ILE A 120 -6.85 -1.83 23.02
CA ILE A 120 -5.93 -2.04 21.89
C ILE A 120 -4.48 -1.87 22.32
N TRP A 121 -4.15 -0.76 22.98
CA TRP A 121 -2.75 -0.40 23.23
C TRP A 121 -2.25 -0.95 24.56
N ARG A 122 -2.96 -0.66 25.65
CA ARG A 122 -2.51 -1.03 27.01
C ARG A 122 -2.73 -2.49 27.36
N SER A 123 -3.65 -3.17 26.69
CA SER A 123 -3.90 -4.59 26.83
C SER A 123 -3.26 -5.39 25.69
N ARG A 124 -3.82 -5.32 24.47
CA ARG A 124 -3.40 -6.17 23.34
C ARG A 124 -1.94 -5.95 22.91
N ILE A 125 -1.56 -4.71 22.56
CA ILE A 125 -0.20 -4.42 22.05
C ILE A 125 0.87 -4.52 23.15
N ARG A 126 0.54 -4.12 24.38
CA ARG A 126 1.45 -4.29 25.52
C ARG A 126 1.76 -5.75 25.85
N GLN A 127 0.79 -6.66 25.67
CA GLN A 127 1.04 -8.09 25.78
C GLN A 127 2.01 -8.59 24.70
N MET A 128 1.87 -8.10 23.45
CA MET A 128 2.82 -8.40 22.38
C MET A 128 4.24 -7.89 22.71
N GLU A 129 4.37 -6.67 23.25
CA GLU A 129 5.67 -6.13 23.70
C GLU A 129 6.27 -6.98 24.83
N ALA A 130 5.47 -7.34 25.84
CA ALA A 130 5.97 -8.17 26.94
C ALA A 130 6.48 -9.54 26.46
N ALA A 131 5.79 -10.15 25.51
CA ALA A 131 6.17 -11.44 24.93
C ALA A 131 7.46 -11.39 24.09
N THR A 132 7.82 -10.23 23.52
CA THR A 132 9.12 -10.10 22.83
C THR A 132 10.32 -10.31 23.76
N ALA A 133 10.20 -9.99 25.06
CA ALA A 133 11.26 -10.23 26.03
C ALA A 133 11.47 -11.71 26.37
N SER A 134 10.45 -12.57 26.18
CA SER A 134 10.53 -14.01 26.41
C SER A 134 10.88 -14.83 25.17
N GLY A 135 11.11 -14.18 24.02
CA GLY A 135 11.39 -14.87 22.75
C GLY A 135 10.16 -15.45 22.05
N GLU A 136 8.96 -15.19 22.58
CA GLU A 136 7.65 -15.59 22.04
C GLU A 136 6.88 -14.37 21.51
N GLY A 137 7.61 -13.34 21.07
CA GLY A 137 7.03 -12.08 20.60
C GLY A 137 6.26 -12.24 19.30
N SER A 138 5.20 -11.44 19.15
CA SER A 138 4.51 -11.31 17.86
C SER A 138 5.41 -10.61 16.86
N ASP A 139 5.49 -11.15 15.65
CA ASP A 139 6.22 -10.56 14.53
C ASP A 139 5.53 -9.29 14.00
N LEU A 140 4.25 -9.07 14.35
CA LEU A 140 3.50 -7.84 14.07
C LEU A 140 3.95 -6.67 14.95
N TRP A 141 4.63 -6.94 16.07
CA TRP A 141 5.15 -5.90 16.93
C TRP A 141 6.29 -5.13 16.23
N THR A 142 6.21 -3.81 16.24
CA THR A 142 7.21 -2.92 15.64
C THR A 142 7.45 -1.69 16.50
N ALA A 143 8.62 -1.05 16.29
CA ALA A 143 8.91 0.24 16.90
C ALA A 143 7.92 1.34 16.45
N GLU A 144 7.44 1.29 15.20
CA GLU A 144 6.41 2.21 14.70
C GLU A 144 5.11 2.05 15.51
N LEU A 145 4.67 0.80 15.75
CA LEU A 145 3.50 0.52 16.57
C LEU A 145 3.66 1.08 17.98
N LYS A 146 4.81 0.85 18.62
CA LYS A 146 5.08 1.41 19.95
C LYS A 146 4.99 2.94 19.96
N ASN A 147 5.63 3.61 19.01
CA ASN A 147 5.61 5.07 18.93
C ASN A 147 4.18 5.62 18.78
N TRP A 148 3.34 4.95 17.98
CA TRP A 148 1.92 5.31 17.89
C TRP A 148 1.18 5.13 19.21
N GLY A 149 1.46 4.04 19.94
CA GLY A 149 0.92 3.83 21.28
C GLY A 149 1.29 4.96 22.24
N ASP A 150 2.55 5.37 22.24
CA ASP A 150 3.05 6.49 23.06
C ASP A 150 2.37 7.83 22.68
N GLU A 151 2.18 8.10 21.38
CA GLU A 151 1.48 9.31 20.91
C GLU A 151 0.00 9.32 21.31
N ILE A 152 -0.67 8.17 21.18
CA ILE A 152 -2.08 7.99 21.54
C ILE A 152 -2.28 8.14 23.06
N ASP A 153 -1.37 7.59 23.86
CA ASP A 153 -1.37 7.79 25.31
C ASP A 153 -1.04 9.24 25.72
N ALA A 154 -0.16 9.93 24.99
CA ALA A 154 0.16 11.33 25.25
C ALA A 154 -1.04 12.27 25.00
N ALA A 155 -1.92 11.93 24.07
CA ALA A 155 -3.07 12.75 23.68
C ALA A 155 -4.09 12.98 24.82
N PHE A 156 -4.06 12.22 25.92
CA PHE A 156 -4.88 12.48 27.10
C PHE A 156 -4.48 13.76 27.84
N TRP A 157 -3.19 14.12 27.79
CA TRP A 157 -2.61 15.19 28.60
C TRP A 157 -1.99 16.30 27.75
N ASP A 158 -1.70 16.03 26.48
CA ASP A 158 -1.16 16.99 25.53
C ASP A 158 -2.20 17.39 24.47
N SER A 159 -2.68 18.63 24.58
CA SER A 159 -3.68 19.20 23.67
C SER A 159 -3.16 19.36 22.23
N GLU A 160 -1.85 19.59 22.04
CA GLU A 160 -1.27 19.71 20.70
C GLU A 160 -1.15 18.34 20.03
N VAL A 161 -0.79 17.30 20.79
CA VAL A 161 -0.83 15.91 20.28
C VAL A 161 -2.26 15.51 19.92
N HIS A 162 -3.22 15.78 20.80
CA HIS A 162 -4.64 15.52 20.52
C HIS A 162 -5.12 16.20 19.23
N LYS A 163 -4.86 17.50 19.05
CA LYS A 163 -5.20 18.24 17.82
C LYS A 163 -4.54 17.65 16.58
N ARG A 164 -3.27 17.23 16.70
CA ARG A 164 -2.55 16.59 15.61
C ARG A 164 -3.24 15.29 15.20
N LEU A 165 -3.56 14.42 16.17
CA LEU A 165 -4.21 13.11 15.92
C LEU A 165 -5.58 13.27 15.26
N VAL A 166 -6.41 14.23 15.72
CA VAL A 166 -7.72 14.54 15.11
C VAL A 166 -7.58 14.90 13.63
N PHE A 167 -6.48 15.55 13.23
CA PHE A 167 -6.29 15.99 11.85
C PHE A 167 -5.72 14.91 10.93
N ILE A 168 -5.34 13.74 11.47
CA ILE A 168 -4.78 12.65 10.68
C ILE A 168 -5.91 11.95 9.93
N ASN A 169 -5.74 11.78 8.62
CA ASN A 169 -6.64 10.97 7.81
C ASN A 169 -6.37 9.47 8.01
N SER A 170 -6.51 9.00 9.25
CA SER A 170 -6.19 7.62 9.66
C SER A 170 -6.99 6.59 8.88
N ARG A 171 -8.26 6.88 8.59
CA ARG A 171 -9.12 5.96 7.85
C ARG A 171 -8.58 5.69 6.46
N GLN A 172 -8.19 6.73 5.73
CA GLN A 172 -7.63 6.56 4.39
C GLN A 172 -6.23 5.94 4.44
N ILE A 173 -5.42 6.27 5.45
CA ILE A 173 -4.10 5.66 5.65
C ILE A 173 -4.25 4.15 5.89
N ALA A 174 -5.15 3.73 6.78
CA ALA A 174 -5.46 2.34 7.08
C ALA A 174 -5.97 1.60 5.84
N LEU A 175 -6.99 2.13 5.16
CA LEU A 175 -7.52 1.53 3.91
C LEU A 175 -6.41 1.34 2.87
N ARG A 176 -5.54 2.33 2.69
CA ARG A 176 -4.41 2.22 1.74
C ARG A 176 -3.42 1.14 2.14
N LYS A 177 -2.99 1.11 3.41
CA LYS A 177 -2.01 0.13 3.91
C LYS A 177 -2.55 -1.29 3.83
N VAL A 178 -3.81 -1.51 4.20
CA VAL A 178 -4.45 -2.82 4.09
C VAL A 178 -4.57 -3.26 2.62
N ARG A 179 -4.92 -2.37 1.69
CA ARG A 179 -4.93 -2.70 0.25
C ARG A 179 -3.56 -3.08 -0.29
N VAL A 180 -2.50 -2.39 0.14
CA VAL A 180 -1.11 -2.72 -0.22
C VAL A 180 -0.74 -4.11 0.28
N TYR A 181 -1.06 -4.42 1.54
CA TYR A 181 -0.86 -5.76 2.11
C TYR A 181 -1.62 -6.84 1.35
N LEU A 182 -2.91 -6.63 1.06
CA LEU A 182 -3.72 -7.59 0.30
C LEU A 182 -3.10 -7.83 -1.08
N ALA A 183 -2.71 -6.78 -1.79
CA ALA A 183 -2.09 -6.91 -3.12
C ALA A 183 -0.77 -7.70 -3.07
N GLU A 184 0.12 -7.39 -2.12
CA GLU A 184 1.37 -8.12 -1.92
C GLU A 184 1.10 -9.60 -1.60
N THR A 185 0.20 -9.86 -0.65
CA THR A 185 -0.09 -11.23 -0.21
C THR A 185 -0.72 -12.07 -1.33
N TRP A 186 -1.66 -11.51 -2.09
CA TRP A 186 -2.26 -12.19 -3.23
C TRP A 186 -1.24 -12.47 -4.33
N GLN A 187 -0.27 -11.56 -4.52
CA GLN A 187 0.83 -11.77 -5.45
C GLN A 187 1.76 -12.91 -5.00
N ILE A 188 2.13 -12.95 -3.71
CA ILE A 188 2.97 -14.01 -3.14
C ILE A 188 2.29 -15.38 -3.26
N MET A 189 0.99 -15.46 -2.98
CA MET A 189 0.23 -16.72 -3.06
C MET A 189 0.04 -17.23 -4.50
N GLY A 190 0.24 -16.38 -5.50
CA GLY A 190 -0.01 -16.69 -6.92
C GLY A 190 -1.50 -16.93 -7.23
N PRO A 191 -1.86 -17.25 -8.48
CA PRO A 191 -3.24 -17.59 -8.85
C PRO A 191 -3.67 -18.92 -8.20
N PRO A 192 -4.97 -19.13 -7.97
CA PRO A 192 -5.49 -20.43 -7.54
C PRO A 192 -5.19 -21.50 -8.60
N PHE A 193 -5.01 -22.75 -8.16
CA PHE A 193 -4.63 -23.85 -9.03
C PHE A 193 -5.55 -24.01 -10.25
N LEU A 194 -6.87 -23.86 -10.08
CA LEU A 194 -7.83 -23.99 -11.19
C LEU A 194 -7.65 -22.91 -12.26
N GLU A 195 -7.29 -21.69 -11.86
CA GLU A 195 -6.98 -20.61 -12.81
C GLU A 195 -5.68 -20.93 -13.57
N LEU A 196 -4.65 -21.38 -12.85
CA LEU A 196 -3.39 -21.80 -13.47
C LEU A 196 -3.63 -22.95 -14.47
N ALA A 197 -4.37 -23.98 -14.08
CA ALA A 197 -4.71 -25.10 -14.95
C ALA A 197 -5.48 -24.65 -16.19
N ALA A 198 -6.47 -23.77 -16.04
CA ALA A 198 -7.23 -23.21 -17.16
C ALA A 198 -6.32 -22.47 -18.16
N THR A 199 -5.41 -21.61 -17.67
CA THR A 199 -4.46 -20.90 -18.54
C THR A 199 -3.55 -21.86 -19.31
N MET A 200 -3.10 -22.95 -18.69
CA MET A 200 -2.27 -23.96 -19.36
C MET A 200 -3.03 -24.68 -20.48
N PHE A 201 -4.32 -24.99 -20.28
CA PHE A 201 -5.14 -25.58 -21.34
C PHE A 201 -5.35 -24.63 -22.51
N GLU A 202 -5.60 -23.35 -22.26
CA GLU A 202 -5.77 -22.34 -23.32
C GLU A 202 -4.50 -22.15 -24.15
N VAL A 203 -3.33 -22.08 -23.50
CA VAL A 203 -2.03 -21.99 -24.19
C VAL A 203 -1.77 -23.24 -25.02
N ASN A 204 -2.07 -24.42 -24.49
CA ASN A 204 -1.89 -25.68 -25.22
C ASN A 204 -2.80 -25.77 -26.45
N VAL A 205 -4.07 -25.38 -26.33
CA VAL A 205 -4.99 -25.34 -27.47
C VAL A 205 -4.55 -24.29 -28.50
N ALA A 206 -4.08 -23.12 -28.07
CA ALA A 206 -3.54 -22.10 -28.98
C ALA A 206 -2.26 -22.56 -29.71
N CYS A 207 -1.37 -23.27 -29.01
CA CYS A 207 -0.18 -23.89 -29.59
C CYS A 207 -0.54 -25.01 -30.58
N GLN A 208 -1.51 -25.85 -30.25
CA GLN A 208 -2.01 -26.88 -31.17
C GLN A 208 -2.67 -26.27 -32.41
N ASN A 209 -3.49 -25.24 -32.23
CA ASN A 209 -4.19 -24.55 -33.31
C ASN A 209 -3.23 -23.79 -34.25
N SER A 210 -2.18 -23.16 -33.71
CA SER A 210 -1.15 -22.50 -34.51
C SER A 210 -0.31 -23.51 -35.31
N ASN A 211 0.02 -24.67 -34.73
CA ASN A 211 0.67 -25.78 -35.43
C ASN A 211 -0.22 -26.37 -36.55
N LEU A 212 -1.54 -26.49 -36.33
CA LEU A 212 -2.51 -26.89 -37.35
C LEU A 212 -2.64 -25.87 -38.48
N LEU A 213 -2.64 -24.57 -38.17
CA LEU A 213 -2.66 -23.50 -39.17
C LEU A 213 -1.40 -23.49 -40.04
N LEU A 214 -0.23 -23.74 -39.45
CA LEU A 214 1.03 -23.86 -40.18
C LEU A 214 1.04 -25.11 -41.08
N ARG A 215 0.56 -26.25 -40.57
CA ARG A 215 0.46 -27.50 -41.35
C ARG A 215 -0.49 -27.37 -42.54
N ASN A 216 -1.59 -26.64 -42.41
CA ASN A 216 -2.52 -26.35 -43.50
C ASN A 216 -1.98 -25.34 -44.54
N LYS A 217 -1.02 -24.49 -44.17
CA LYS A 217 -0.32 -23.61 -45.12
C LYS A 217 0.74 -24.37 -45.94
N HIS A 218 1.38 -25.37 -45.34
CA HIS A 218 2.34 -26.25 -46.03
C HIS A 218 1.68 -27.28 -46.97
N SER A 219 0.41 -27.63 -46.76
CA SER A 219 -0.36 -28.43 -47.72
C SER A 219 -0.96 -27.62 -48.87
N ALA A 220 -0.96 -26.28 -48.79
CA ALA A 220 -1.46 -25.38 -49.84
C ALA A 220 -0.36 -24.73 -50.70
N SER A 221 0.92 -25.00 -50.44
CA SER A 221 2.04 -24.49 -51.24
C SER A 221 3.06 -25.59 -51.49
N SER A 222 2.86 -26.33 -52.59
CA SER A 222 3.97 -27.06 -53.19
C SER A 222 4.96 -26.04 -53.72
N SER A 223 6.22 -26.24 -53.35
CA SER A 223 7.48 -25.77 -53.94
C SER A 223 8.30 -24.75 -53.13
N GLN A 224 9.49 -25.24 -52.81
CA GLN A 224 10.76 -24.57 -52.52
C GLN A 224 11.15 -24.31 -51.05
N GLN A 225 12.31 -24.92 -50.75
CA GLN A 225 13.03 -24.95 -49.50
C GLN A 225 13.58 -23.58 -49.10
N GLY A 226 13.49 -23.26 -47.81
CA GLY A 226 14.21 -22.17 -47.19
C GLY A 226 14.06 -22.30 -45.68
N GLY A 227 15.14 -22.68 -45.00
CA GLY A 227 15.13 -22.90 -43.55
C GLY A 227 14.77 -21.62 -42.81
N VAL A 228 13.71 -21.67 -42.02
CA VAL A 228 13.40 -20.65 -41.02
C VAL A 228 13.50 -21.32 -39.65
N LYS A 229 14.62 -21.10 -38.97
CA LYS A 229 14.81 -21.47 -37.58
C LYS A 229 13.99 -20.50 -36.73
N PHE A 230 12.81 -20.92 -36.27
CA PHE A 230 12.08 -20.19 -35.25
C PHE A 230 12.41 -20.75 -33.86
N PHE A 231 12.93 -19.85 -33.04
CA PHE A 231 13.21 -19.98 -31.61
C PHE A 231 11.85 -20.07 -30.88
N CYS A 232 11.55 -21.21 -30.26
CA CYS A 232 10.59 -21.24 -29.16
C CYS A 232 11.42 -21.17 -27.87
N ASP A 233 11.37 -20.01 -27.22
CA ASP A 233 12.09 -19.69 -25.99
C ASP A 233 11.88 -20.76 -24.90
N GLU A 234 13.01 -21.36 -24.48
CA GLU A 234 13.57 -21.52 -23.12
C GLU A 234 12.68 -21.47 -21.85
N LYS A 235 11.36 -21.68 -21.93
CA LYS A 235 10.47 -21.77 -20.76
C LYS A 235 9.74 -23.11 -20.61
N VAL A 236 10.24 -24.16 -21.25
CA VAL A 236 9.70 -25.53 -21.11
C VAL A 236 10.58 -26.43 -20.21
N GLY A 237 11.81 -25.98 -19.91
CA GLY A 237 12.76 -26.75 -19.09
C GLY A 237 12.37 -26.93 -17.61
N PRO A 238 11.95 -25.89 -16.87
CA PRO A 238 11.72 -26.02 -15.43
C PRO A 238 10.37 -26.67 -15.06
N ILE A 239 9.40 -26.70 -15.98
CA ILE A 239 7.99 -27.00 -15.65
C ILE A 239 7.66 -28.50 -15.83
N GLN A 240 8.39 -29.21 -16.70
CA GLN A 240 8.21 -30.65 -16.85
C GLN A 240 8.75 -31.46 -15.65
N ALA A 241 9.59 -30.84 -14.81
CA ALA A 241 10.20 -31.50 -13.64
C ALA A 241 9.29 -31.54 -12.40
N LEU A 242 8.26 -30.68 -12.30
CA LEU A 242 7.37 -30.64 -11.12
C LEU A 242 6.25 -31.68 -11.16
N VAL A 243 6.01 -32.30 -12.31
CA VAL A 243 4.93 -33.28 -12.53
C VAL A 243 5.41 -34.71 -12.30
N ASN A 244 6.73 -34.95 -12.29
CA ASN A 244 7.32 -36.28 -12.23
C ASN A 244 8.48 -36.34 -11.21
N ASP A 245 8.19 -36.35 -9.92
CA ASP A 245 8.80 -37.30 -8.95
C ASP A 245 8.38 -37.02 -7.50
N PRO A 246 8.31 -38.06 -6.64
CA PRO A 246 7.91 -37.94 -5.24
C PRO A 246 9.06 -37.40 -4.37
N LEU A 247 8.67 -36.62 -3.36
CA LEU A 247 9.48 -36.01 -2.30
C LEU A 247 10.75 -36.80 -1.89
N PRO A 248 11.91 -36.13 -1.66
CA PRO A 248 12.92 -36.65 -0.76
C PRO A 248 13.06 -35.80 0.51
N ASP A 249 13.04 -36.52 1.61
CA ASP A 249 13.57 -36.17 2.93
C ASP A 249 15.07 -35.79 2.86
N VAL A 250 15.59 -35.09 3.89
CA VAL A 250 17.02 -34.97 4.30
C VAL A 250 17.85 -33.94 3.47
N LEU A 251 18.60 -32.94 3.98
CA LEU A 251 19.19 -32.47 5.27
C LEU A 251 19.77 -31.03 5.03
N LEU A 252 20.12 -30.13 5.96
CA LEU A 252 21.23 -30.23 6.94
C LEU A 252 21.34 -28.95 7.81
N LYS A 253 21.78 -29.15 9.06
CA LYS A 253 22.32 -28.18 10.02
C LYS A 253 23.79 -27.80 9.72
N SER A 254 24.26 -26.72 10.38
CA SER A 254 25.63 -26.48 10.90
C SER A 254 26.75 -26.24 9.87
N GLU A 255 27.78 -25.41 10.03
CA GLU A 255 28.33 -24.56 11.10
C GLU A 255 29.41 -23.67 10.42
N LEU A 256 29.57 -22.44 10.91
CA LEU A 256 30.75 -21.55 11.00
C LEU A 256 32.07 -21.87 10.23
N ALA A 257 32.66 -20.83 9.62
CA ALA A 257 34.04 -20.39 9.90
C ALA A 257 34.34 -18.98 9.32
N GLU A 258 35.21 -18.28 10.05
CA GLU A 258 35.61 -16.88 9.97
C GLU A 258 36.70 -16.56 8.93
N GLU A 259 36.91 -15.24 8.73
CA GLU A 259 38.16 -14.46 8.52
C GLU A 259 37.92 -13.39 7.44
N SER A 260 37.69 -12.11 7.77
CA SER A 260 38.61 -11.06 8.28
C SER A 260 39.75 -10.69 7.33
N ILE A 261 39.81 -9.38 6.97
CA ILE A 261 41.00 -8.49 6.90
C ILE A 261 40.82 -7.33 5.89
N SER A 262 40.66 -6.13 6.48
CA SER A 262 41.13 -4.77 6.13
C SER A 262 41.20 -4.25 4.68
N HIS A 263 40.61 -3.07 4.43
CA HIS A 263 41.37 -1.79 4.40
C HIS A 263 40.46 -0.56 4.16
N GLU A 264 40.77 0.52 4.86
CA GLU A 264 40.23 1.89 4.82
C GLU A 264 41.41 2.85 4.48
N PRO A 265 41.19 4.16 4.31
CA PRO A 265 40.80 4.96 3.13
C PRO A 265 42.05 5.59 2.44
N PRO A 266 42.02 6.73 1.68
CA PRO A 266 42.18 8.01 2.39
C PRO A 266 41.75 9.35 1.69
N LEU A 267 41.75 10.40 2.55
CA LEU A 267 41.99 11.84 2.33
C LEU A 267 40.85 12.78 1.86
N GLU A 268 40.28 13.47 2.85
CA GLU A 268 40.48 14.90 3.13
C GLU A 268 40.79 15.86 1.96
N ASN A 269 39.89 16.82 1.72
CA ASN A 269 40.34 18.19 1.47
C ASN A 269 39.33 19.22 1.99
N GLN A 270 39.85 20.08 2.85
CA GLN A 270 39.20 21.24 3.44
C GLN A 270 39.27 22.43 2.47
N ASN A 271 38.65 23.55 2.87
CA ASN A 271 38.78 24.91 2.33
C ASN A 271 37.86 25.26 1.14
N ARG A 272 37.15 26.41 1.10
CA ARG A 272 37.33 27.67 1.84
C ARG A 272 36.06 28.53 1.74
N ASN A 273 35.76 29.26 2.80
CA ASN A 273 34.94 30.48 2.80
C ASN A 273 35.48 31.48 1.78
N VAL A 274 34.59 32.15 1.04
CA VAL A 274 34.80 33.52 0.56
C VAL A 274 33.51 34.30 0.78
N ASP A 275 33.70 35.40 1.49
CA ASP A 275 32.73 36.36 1.98
C ASP A 275 32.67 37.57 1.02
N VAL A 276 31.51 38.25 0.98
CA VAL A 276 31.30 39.71 0.71
C VAL A 276 31.28 40.19 -0.76
N PRO A 277 30.51 41.25 -1.17
CA PRO A 277 29.30 41.91 -0.62
C PRO A 277 28.12 42.09 -1.63
N GLU A 278 26.97 42.52 -1.07
CA GLU A 278 25.84 43.20 -1.74
C GLU A 278 26.24 44.44 -2.56
N PRO A 279 25.29 45.00 -3.34
CA PRO A 279 24.77 46.29 -2.90
C PRO A 279 23.24 46.44 -2.93
N ASN A 280 22.79 47.18 -1.91
CA ASN A 280 21.51 47.81 -1.68
C ASN A 280 20.88 48.49 -2.92
N ASN A 281 19.54 48.52 -2.96
CA ASN A 281 18.80 49.79 -3.05
C ASN A 281 17.28 49.61 -2.80
N THR A 282 16.88 50.18 -1.66
CA THR A 282 15.82 51.20 -1.50
C THR A 282 14.36 50.89 -1.87
N ALA A 283 13.51 51.11 -0.87
CA ALA A 283 12.07 51.09 -0.88
C ALA A 283 11.42 52.08 -1.86
N HIS A 284 10.25 51.70 -2.40
CA HIS A 284 9.18 52.65 -2.71
C HIS A 284 7.81 52.03 -2.38
N THR A 285 7.14 52.69 -1.44
CA THR A 285 5.69 52.69 -1.24
C THR A 285 5.00 53.41 -2.40
N CYS A 286 3.80 52.99 -2.80
CA CYS A 286 2.66 53.89 -3.05
C CYS A 286 1.37 53.11 -3.28
N GLU A 287 0.29 53.59 -2.67
CA GLU A 287 -1.08 53.13 -2.84
C GLU A 287 -1.84 53.91 -3.94
N GLN A 288 -3.03 53.39 -4.27
CA GLN A 288 -4.23 54.06 -4.81
C GLN A 288 -4.43 54.22 -6.34
N GLY A 289 -5.45 53.51 -6.84
CA GLY A 289 -6.67 54.13 -7.39
C GLY A 289 -6.81 54.36 -8.91
N GLY A 290 -7.91 53.86 -9.51
CA GLY A 290 -8.69 54.63 -10.50
C GLY A 290 -8.82 54.18 -11.98
N SER A 291 -9.79 53.30 -12.25
CA SER A 291 -10.73 53.16 -13.41
C SER A 291 -10.57 53.81 -14.82
N LYS A 292 -10.83 52.95 -15.85
CA LYS A 292 -11.62 53.09 -17.14
C LYS A 292 -10.99 53.89 -18.32
N ILE A 293 -11.00 53.51 -19.62
CA ILE A 293 -11.99 52.85 -20.53
C ILE A 293 -11.36 52.29 -21.86
N ASN A 294 -11.86 51.12 -22.29
CA ASN A 294 -12.22 50.53 -23.62
C ASN A 294 -11.39 50.62 -24.94
N SER A 295 -11.10 49.43 -25.55
CA SER A 295 -11.43 49.01 -26.95
C SER A 295 -10.91 47.57 -27.21
N LEU A 296 -11.77 46.53 -27.18
CA LEU A 296 -12.23 45.69 -28.32
C LEU A 296 -11.13 44.98 -29.16
N ASP A 297 -10.71 43.79 -28.72
CA ASP A 297 -10.53 42.61 -29.59
C ASP A 297 -10.69 41.31 -28.76
N GLY A 298 -11.52 40.41 -29.27
CA GLY A 298 -12.20 39.36 -28.51
C GLY A 298 -11.59 37.99 -28.70
N THR A 299 -10.69 37.61 -27.80
CA THR A 299 -10.61 36.24 -27.25
C THR A 299 -10.25 36.32 -25.77
N LEU A 300 -11.18 36.85 -24.98
CA LEU A 300 -11.08 36.83 -23.52
C LEU A 300 -11.14 35.38 -23.05
N LYS A 301 -9.98 34.74 -22.88
CA LYS A 301 -9.85 33.54 -22.05
C LYS A 301 -10.47 33.89 -20.71
N ARG A 302 -11.67 33.37 -20.44
CA ARG A 302 -12.41 33.53 -19.19
C ARG A 302 -11.42 33.35 -18.04
N ARG A 303 -11.11 34.44 -17.31
CA ARG A 303 -10.29 34.37 -16.11
C ARG A 303 -11.01 33.43 -15.15
N ARG A 304 -10.40 32.28 -14.84
CA ARG A 304 -11.00 31.29 -13.93
C ARG A 304 -11.31 32.02 -12.63
N LYS A 305 -12.54 31.86 -12.11
CA LYS A 305 -12.92 32.42 -10.81
C LYS A 305 -11.94 31.86 -9.78
N GLY A 306 -11.27 32.74 -9.04
CA GLY A 306 -10.25 32.33 -8.07
C GLY A 306 -10.86 31.45 -6.99
N LYS A 307 -10.52 30.16 -6.99
CA LYS A 307 -10.90 29.21 -5.93
C LYS A 307 -9.86 29.31 -4.82
N ARG A 308 -10.31 29.56 -3.58
CA ARG A 308 -9.43 29.57 -2.41
C ARG A 308 -8.78 28.19 -2.26
N TRP A 309 -7.53 28.16 -1.81
CA TRP A 309 -6.86 26.91 -1.49
C TRP A 309 -7.47 26.32 -0.22
N THR A 310 -7.79 25.03 -0.25
CA THR A 310 -8.23 24.30 0.93
C THR A 310 -7.01 23.80 1.70
N SER A 311 -7.16 23.55 3.01
CA SER A 311 -6.09 22.99 3.83
C SER A 311 -5.59 21.64 3.27
N LEU A 312 -6.49 20.84 2.71
CA LEU A 312 -6.16 19.57 2.03
C LEU A 312 -5.27 19.79 0.81
N GLU A 313 -5.59 20.76 -0.06
CA GLU A 313 -4.77 21.08 -1.21
C GLU A 313 -3.37 21.58 -0.80
N GLU A 314 -3.28 22.34 0.29
CA GLU A 314 -2.02 22.86 0.83
C GLU A 314 -1.15 21.74 1.43
N GLN A 315 -1.76 20.82 2.17
CA GLN A 315 -1.07 19.68 2.76
C GLN A 315 -0.55 18.72 1.68
N MET A 316 -1.37 18.37 0.70
CA MET A 316 -0.96 17.49 -0.40
C MET A 316 0.12 18.13 -1.29
N LEU A 317 0.10 19.46 -1.41
CA LEU A 317 1.18 20.19 -2.07
C LEU A 317 2.48 20.10 -1.26
N HIS A 318 2.40 20.24 0.06
CA HIS A 318 3.55 20.08 0.95
C HIS A 318 4.13 18.66 0.90
N ASP A 319 3.29 17.64 1.05
CA ASP A 319 3.69 16.23 0.96
C ASP A 319 4.24 15.90 -0.42
N GLY A 320 3.63 16.41 -1.48
CA GLY A 320 4.12 16.26 -2.83
C GLY A 320 5.48 16.89 -3.06
N VAL A 321 5.73 18.08 -2.51
CA VAL A 321 7.07 18.70 -2.59
C VAL A 321 8.09 17.93 -1.75
N ASN A 322 7.71 17.42 -0.57
CA ASN A 322 8.59 16.58 0.25
C ASN A 322 8.95 15.26 -0.45
N LYS A 323 7.98 14.65 -1.14
CA LYS A 323 8.12 13.36 -1.81
C LYS A 323 8.83 13.43 -3.17
N PHE A 324 8.45 14.39 -4.00
CA PHE A 324 8.94 14.50 -5.39
C PHE A 324 10.00 15.58 -5.57
N GLY A 325 10.20 16.45 -4.58
CA GLY A 325 11.13 17.58 -4.67
C GLY A 325 10.49 18.84 -5.30
N LYS A 326 11.02 20.00 -4.89
CA LYS A 326 10.60 21.33 -5.37
C LYS A 326 10.89 21.46 -6.87
N GLY A 327 9.85 21.74 -7.68
CA GLY A 327 9.97 21.90 -9.13
C GLY A 327 9.26 20.81 -9.94
N ASN A 328 8.99 19.66 -9.32
CA ASN A 328 8.33 18.52 -9.97
C ASN A 328 6.80 18.62 -9.94
N TRP A 329 6.27 19.78 -10.34
CA TRP A 329 4.84 20.11 -10.25
C TRP A 329 3.94 19.18 -11.05
N LYS A 330 4.40 18.74 -12.22
CA LYS A 330 3.68 17.78 -13.07
C LYS A 330 3.52 16.42 -12.38
N ALA A 331 4.58 15.92 -11.74
CA ALA A 331 4.55 14.66 -11.02
C ALA A 331 3.62 14.76 -9.81
N ILE A 332 3.70 15.86 -9.05
CA ILE A 332 2.81 16.15 -7.92
C ILE A 332 1.36 16.23 -8.36
N LEU A 333 1.07 16.97 -9.44
CA LEU A 333 -0.29 17.14 -9.98
C LEU A 333 -0.88 15.81 -10.47
N THR A 334 -0.05 14.93 -11.04
CA THR A 334 -0.48 13.62 -11.54
C THR A 334 -0.68 12.61 -10.40
N PHE A 335 0.16 12.68 -9.36
CA PHE A 335 0.08 11.76 -8.22
C PHE A 335 -1.11 12.06 -7.29
N TYR A 336 -1.47 13.34 -7.13
CA TYR A 336 -2.63 13.79 -6.33
C TYR A 336 -3.76 14.30 -7.23
N ASP A 337 -4.02 13.60 -8.34
CA ASP A 337 -4.89 14.12 -9.38
C ASP A 337 -6.36 14.20 -8.97
N GLU A 338 -6.83 13.26 -8.15
CA GLU A 338 -8.16 13.29 -7.53
C GLU A 338 -8.40 14.61 -6.80
N ILE A 339 -7.40 15.16 -6.13
CA ILE A 339 -7.53 16.37 -5.31
C ILE A 339 -7.35 17.63 -6.16
N PHE A 340 -6.30 17.67 -6.97
CA PHE A 340 -5.95 18.88 -7.72
C PHE A 340 -6.73 19.04 -9.02
N LYS A 341 -7.05 17.96 -9.75
CA LYS A 341 -7.86 18.05 -10.97
C LYS A 341 -9.33 18.30 -10.65
N GLU A 342 -9.89 17.72 -9.58
CA GLU A 342 -11.25 18.04 -9.13
C GLU A 342 -11.39 19.53 -8.79
N ALA A 343 -10.35 20.12 -8.19
CA ALA A 343 -10.29 21.55 -7.92
C ALA A 343 -9.95 22.41 -9.16
N GLY A 344 -9.59 21.80 -10.30
CA GLY A 344 -9.19 22.48 -11.53
C GLY A 344 -7.83 23.19 -11.46
N ARG A 345 -6.94 22.72 -10.59
CA ARG A 345 -5.59 23.25 -10.39
C ARG A 345 -4.65 22.79 -11.51
N THR A 346 -3.65 23.61 -11.78
CA THR A 346 -2.61 23.36 -12.77
C THR A 346 -1.23 23.40 -12.15
N GLU A 347 -0.23 22.89 -12.87
CA GLU A 347 1.18 22.88 -12.44
C GLU A 347 1.66 24.28 -12.03
N VAL A 348 1.18 25.32 -12.71
CA VAL A 348 1.49 26.72 -12.41
C VAL A 348 0.85 27.15 -11.08
N ASP A 349 -0.38 26.74 -10.80
CA ASP A 349 -1.08 27.07 -9.55
C ASP A 349 -0.33 26.48 -8.34
N LEU A 350 0.13 25.23 -8.44
CA LEU A 350 0.91 24.55 -7.39
C LEU A 350 2.23 25.29 -7.13
N LYS A 351 2.95 25.65 -8.19
CA LYS A 351 4.19 26.42 -8.11
C LYS A 351 3.97 27.77 -7.41
N ASP A 352 2.95 28.52 -7.83
CA ASP A 352 2.64 29.84 -7.28
C ASP A 352 2.19 29.76 -5.82
N LYS A 353 1.40 28.72 -5.46
CA LYS A 353 1.00 28.49 -4.08
C LYS A 353 2.18 28.15 -3.18
N TRP A 354 3.07 27.27 -3.61
CA TRP A 354 4.29 26.91 -2.88
C TRP A 354 5.18 28.13 -2.62
N ARG A 355 5.32 29.01 -3.62
CA ARG A 355 6.05 30.28 -3.45
C ARG A 355 5.42 31.18 -2.39
N ASN A 356 4.09 31.23 -2.30
CA ASN A 356 3.40 32.03 -1.31
C ASN A 356 3.50 31.43 0.10
N MET A 357 3.43 30.10 0.23
CA MET A 357 3.64 29.39 1.51
C MET A 357 5.05 29.65 2.07
N ASN A 358 6.07 29.60 1.22
CA ASN A 358 7.47 29.85 1.62
C ASN A 358 7.85 31.33 1.77
N ARG A 359 6.95 32.26 1.45
CA ARG A 359 7.12 33.69 1.77
C ARG A 359 6.55 34.04 3.14
N GLN A 360 5.63 33.24 3.67
CA GLN A 360 5.08 33.42 5.01
C GLN A 360 6.06 32.94 6.11
N SER A 361 7.06 32.11 5.77
CA SER A 361 8.10 31.65 6.69
C SER A 361 9.17 32.71 7.05
N TYR A 362 9.13 33.91 6.47
CA TYR A 362 10.07 35.01 6.75
C TYR A 362 9.41 36.22 7.45
N ARG A 363 8.21 36.05 8.03
CA ARG A 363 7.45 37.13 8.69
C ARG A 363 7.05 36.81 10.14
N LYS A 364 7.72 35.85 10.78
CA LYS A 364 7.65 35.65 12.23
C LYS A 364 8.87 36.26 12.89
#